data_AF-A0A127SAT5-F1
#
_entry.id   AF-A0A127SAT5-F1
#
_cell.length_a   1.000
_cell.length_b   1.000
_cell.length_c   1.000
_cell.angle_alpha   90.00
_cell.angle_beta   90.00
_cell.angle_gamma   90.00
#
_symmetry.space_group_name_H-M   'P 1'
#
loop_
_entity.id
_entity.type
_entity.pdbx_description
1 polymer ?
#
loop_
_entity_poly.entity_id
_entity_poly.type
_entity_poly.pdbx_seq_one_letter_code
_entity_poly.pdbx_strand_id
1 'polypeptide(L)'
;MNMIAAEPDIAKVPVMIDSSKWDVIVAGLKCCQGKCIVNSISLKEGEEVFLSHARDVLRYGAAVVVMCFDEVGQATTFERRIEIAERAYHLLVDKLGMNPL
;
A
#
# COMPACT_ATOMS: atom_id res chain seq x y z
N MET A 1 -3.94 -7.57 15.50
CA MET A 1 -3.03 -6.48 15.94
C MET A 1 -2.84 -6.45 17.45
N ASN A 2 -3.90 -6.39 18.26
CA ASN A 2 -3.78 -6.24 19.72
C ASN A 2 -2.93 -7.33 20.41
N MET A 3 -2.93 -8.57 19.90
CA MET A 3 -2.08 -9.64 20.44
C MET A 3 -0.59 -9.47 20.13
N ILE A 4 -0.24 -8.84 19.00
CA ILE A 4 1.15 -8.56 18.63
C ILE A 4 1.69 -7.36 19.43
N ALA A 5 0.87 -6.32 19.58
CA ALA A 5 1.24 -5.13 20.35
C ALA A 5 1.45 -5.43 21.85
N ALA A 6 0.84 -6.50 22.36
CA ALA A 6 0.98 -6.94 23.75
C ALA A 6 2.29 -7.70 24.02
N GLU A 7 3.02 -8.14 22.98
CA GLU A 7 4.31 -8.83 23.11
C GLU A 7 5.46 -7.89 22.71
N PRO A 8 6.21 -7.35 23.68
CA PRO A 8 7.22 -6.33 23.42
C PRO A 8 8.30 -6.75 22.43
N ASP A 9 8.64 -8.05 22.37
CA ASP A 9 9.67 -8.53 21.46
C ASP A 9 9.20 -8.55 19.99
N ILE A 10 7.91 -8.76 19.74
CA ILE A 10 7.33 -8.76 18.40
C ILE A 10 7.03 -7.32 17.95
N ALA A 11 6.61 -6.44 18.87
CA ALA A 11 6.29 -5.04 18.57
C ALA A 11 7.50 -4.19 18.14
N LYS A 12 8.73 -4.71 18.27
CA LYS A 12 9.97 -4.01 17.88
C LYS A 12 10.15 -3.88 16.37
N VAL A 13 9.44 -4.67 15.56
CA VAL A 13 9.57 -4.67 14.10
C VAL A 13 8.30 -4.14 13.41
N PRO A 14 8.42 -3.45 12.27
CA PRO A 14 7.25 -3.01 11.50
C PRO A 14 6.37 -4.18 11.06
N VAL A 15 5.05 -3.98 11.12
CA VAL A 15 4.06 -4.95 10.65
C VAL A 15 3.70 -4.67 9.19
N MET A 16 3.65 -5.72 8.37
CA MET A 16 3.01 -5.69 7.06
C MET A 16 1.56 -6.15 7.18
N ILE A 17 0.61 -5.26 6.86
CA ILE A 17 -0.82 -5.57 6.83
C ILE A 17 -1.14 -6.13 5.46
N ASP A 18 -1.37 -7.44 5.39
CA ASP A 18 -1.61 -8.16 4.14
C ASP A 18 -3.09 -8.55 4.01
N SER A 19 -3.80 -7.93 3.08
CA SER A 19 -5.19 -8.27 2.78
C SER A 19 -5.62 -7.79 1.40
N SER A 20 -6.50 -8.55 0.75
CA SER A 20 -7.19 -8.14 -0.48
C SER A 20 -8.42 -7.26 -0.24
N LYS A 21 -8.84 -7.05 1.02
CA LYS A 21 -10.01 -6.23 1.35
C LYS A 21 -9.58 -4.93 2.02
N TRP A 22 -9.98 -3.79 1.46
CA TRP A 22 -9.53 -2.48 1.93
C TRP A 22 -10.00 -2.14 3.35
N ASP A 23 -11.20 -2.58 3.73
CA ASP A 23 -11.74 -2.44 5.09
C ASP A 23 -10.86 -3.13 6.14
N VAL A 24 -10.27 -4.28 5.81
CA VAL A 24 -9.31 -4.99 6.68
C VAL A 24 -7.99 -4.22 6.78
N ILE A 25 -7.49 -3.66 5.66
CA ILE A 25 -6.30 -2.80 5.67
C ILE A 25 -6.50 -1.60 6.59
N VAL A 26 -7.61 -0.87 6.43
CA VAL A 26 -7.94 0.31 7.24
C VAL A 26 -8.10 -0.05 8.72
N ALA A 27 -8.73 -1.19 9.03
CA ALA A 27 -8.81 -1.67 10.40
C ALA A 27 -7.41 -1.97 10.98
N GLY A 28 -6.52 -2.58 10.19
CA GLY A 28 -5.13 -2.80 10.57
C GLY A 28 -4.38 -1.50 10.85
N LEU A 29 -4.47 -0.53 9.93
CA LEU A 29 -3.82 0.78 10.03
C LEU A 29 -4.23 1.53 11.30
N LYS A 30 -5.52 1.50 11.66
CA LYS A 30 -6.02 2.10 12.91
C LYS A 30 -5.50 1.42 14.18
N CYS A 31 -5.11 0.15 14.10
CA CYS A 31 -4.61 -0.61 15.24
C CYS A 31 -3.08 -0.61 15.36
N CYS A 32 -2.35 -0.17 14.33
CA CYS A 32 -0.89 -0.11 14.34
C CYS A 32 -0.41 1.11 15.13
N GLN A 33 0.51 0.90 16.07
CA GLN A 33 1.31 1.97 16.65
C GLN A 33 2.67 2.01 15.94
N GLY A 34 3.03 3.16 15.37
CA GLY A 34 4.25 3.33 14.58
C GLY A 34 4.07 3.01 13.08
N LYS A 35 5.18 3.06 12.34
CA LYS A 35 5.18 2.88 10.88
C LYS A 35 4.92 1.42 10.53
N CYS A 36 3.92 1.17 9.69
CA CYS A 36 3.59 -0.14 9.14
C CYS A 36 3.64 -0.11 7.61
N ILE A 37 3.49 -1.28 6.99
CA ILE A 37 3.52 -1.45 5.53
C ILE A 37 2.17 -2.03 5.08
N VAL A 38 1.50 -1.40 4.11
CA VAL A 38 0.30 -1.95 3.47
C VAL A 38 0.70 -2.87 2.34
N ASN A 39 0.22 -4.11 2.34
CA ASN A 39 0.31 -5.05 1.23
C ASN A 39 -1.11 -5.44 0.78
N SER A 40 -1.66 -4.85 -0.28
CA SER A 40 -1.06 -3.89 -1.22
C SER A 40 -2.15 -3.00 -1.84
N ILE A 41 -1.73 -2.03 -2.65
CA ILE A 41 -2.61 -1.29 -3.57
C ILE A 41 -2.22 -1.60 -5.03
N SER A 42 -3.13 -1.36 -5.96
CA SER A 42 -2.89 -1.54 -7.40
C SER A 42 -3.84 -0.70 -8.23
N LEU A 43 -3.60 -0.60 -9.53
CA LEU A 43 -4.47 0.10 -10.49
C LEU A 43 -5.62 -0.78 -11.00
N LYS A 44 -5.78 -2.01 -10.48
CA LYS A 44 -6.80 -2.99 -10.90
C LYS A 44 -8.22 -2.43 -10.96
N GLU A 45 -8.59 -1.62 -9.97
CA GLU A 45 -9.92 -1.00 -9.84
C GLU A 45 -9.95 0.43 -10.40
N GLY A 46 -8.91 0.82 -11.13
CA GLY A 46 -8.75 2.14 -11.71
C GLY A 46 -7.99 3.13 -10.82
N GLU A 47 -7.62 4.24 -11.45
CA GLU A 47 -6.80 5.29 -10.85
C GLU A 47 -7.46 5.98 -9.64
N GLU A 48 -8.78 6.20 -9.67
CA GLU A 48 -9.47 6.89 -8.57
C GLU A 48 -9.40 6.09 -7.27
N VAL A 49 -9.64 4.78 -7.34
CA VAL A 49 -9.55 3.87 -6.19
C VAL A 49 -8.11 3.80 -5.69
N PHE A 50 -7.14 3.65 -6.61
CA PHE A 50 -5.72 3.65 -6.27
C PHE A 50 -5.29 4.93 -5.52
N LEU A 51 -5.67 6.11 -6.01
CA LEU A 51 -5.36 7.39 -5.37
C LEU A 51 -6.08 7.56 -4.03
N SER A 52 -7.33 7.08 -3.92
CA SER A 52 -8.08 7.09 -2.65
C SER A 52 -7.34 6.27 -1.59
N HIS A 53 -6.99 5.03 -1.92
CA HIS A 53 -6.24 4.13 -1.03
C HIS A 53 -4.86 4.70 -0.68
N ALA A 54 -4.14 5.27 -1.65
CA ALA A 54 -2.84 5.90 -1.41
C ALA A 54 -2.93 7.11 -0.45
N ARG A 55 -4.00 7.92 -0.52
CA ARG A 55 -4.24 9.02 0.42
C ARG A 55 -4.47 8.51 1.84
N ASP A 56 -5.19 7.40 2.00
CA ASP A 56 -5.35 6.76 3.30
C ASP A 56 -3.98 6.31 3.84
N VAL A 57 -3.17 5.62 3.04
CA VAL A 57 -1.79 5.20 3.42
C VAL A 57 -0.97 6.40 3.92
N LEU A 58 -0.97 7.51 3.16
CA LEU A 58 -0.28 8.75 3.54
C LEU A 58 -0.80 9.31 4.85
N ARG A 59 -2.13 9.35 5.03
CA ARG A 59 -2.78 9.86 6.23
C ARG A 59 -2.37 9.07 7.49
N TYR A 60 -2.19 7.76 7.36
CA TYR A 60 -1.72 6.90 8.47
C TYR A 60 -0.19 6.85 8.59
N GLY A 61 0.56 7.52 7.71
CA GLY A 61 2.03 7.51 7.74
C GLY A 61 2.65 6.13 7.45
N ALA A 62 1.92 5.26 6.74
CA ALA A 62 2.37 3.92 6.38
C ALA A 62 3.21 3.93 5.09
N ALA A 63 4.04 2.92 4.91
CA ALA A 63 4.59 2.56 3.60
C ALA A 63 3.61 1.64 2.86
N VAL A 64 3.80 1.44 1.55
CA VAL A 64 2.89 0.62 0.74
C VAL A 64 3.62 -0.17 -0.33
N VAL A 65 3.18 -1.42 -0.52
CA VAL A 65 3.50 -2.25 -1.67
C VAL A 65 2.52 -1.93 -2.79
N VAL A 66 3.04 -1.63 -3.98
CA VAL A 66 2.25 -1.42 -5.19
C VAL A 66 2.40 -2.62 -6.11
N MET A 67 1.29 -3.28 -6.42
CA MET A 67 1.30 -4.41 -7.35
C MET A 67 1.30 -3.90 -8.79
N CYS A 68 2.09 -4.54 -9.66
CA CYS A 68 2.01 -4.35 -11.11
C CYS A 68 0.76 -5.04 -11.69
N PHE A 69 -0.41 -4.53 -11.31
CA PHE A 69 -1.72 -4.95 -11.75
C PHE A 69 -2.55 -3.69 -12.02
N ASP A 70 -3.03 -3.54 -13.24
CA ASP A 70 -3.85 -2.41 -13.66
C ASP A 70 -5.20 -2.84 -14.25
N GLU A 71 -5.92 -1.90 -14.87
CA GLU A 71 -7.26 -2.11 -15.44
C GLU A 71 -7.28 -3.18 -16.55
N VAL A 72 -6.11 -3.48 -17.15
CA VAL A 72 -5.95 -4.47 -18.23
C VAL A 72 -5.54 -5.84 -17.67
N GLY A 73 -5.05 -5.89 -16.43
CA GLY A 73 -4.72 -7.13 -15.74
C GLY A 73 -3.36 -7.12 -15.07
N GLN A 74 -2.91 -8.30 -14.67
CA GLN A 74 -1.60 -8.50 -14.06
C GLN A 74 -0.48 -8.40 -15.10
N ALA A 75 0.60 -7.69 -14.79
CA ALA A 75 1.78 -7.66 -15.64
C ALA A 75 2.50 -9.01 -15.65
N THR A 76 2.47 -9.70 -16.80
CA THR A 76 3.16 -10.98 -17.02
C THR A 76 4.48 -10.81 -17.76
N THR A 77 4.69 -9.70 -18.47
CA THR A 77 5.95 -9.37 -19.17
C THR A 77 6.78 -8.32 -18.43
N PHE A 78 8.04 -8.18 -18.81
CA PHE A 78 8.95 -7.19 -18.22
C PHE A 78 8.52 -5.76 -18.55
N GLU A 79 8.12 -5.52 -19.81
CA GLU A 79 7.69 -4.23 -20.33
C GLU A 79 6.44 -3.74 -19.58
N ARG A 80 5.47 -4.64 -19.36
CA ARG A 80 4.26 -4.32 -18.60
C ARG A 80 4.55 -4.03 -17.12
N ARG A 81 5.56 -4.68 -16.52
CA ARG A 81 5.96 -4.37 -15.14
C ARG A 81 6.53 -2.95 -15.04
N ILE A 82 7.38 -2.56 -15.99
CA ILE A 82 7.93 -1.20 -16.04
C ILE A 82 6.80 -0.18 -16.24
N GLU A 83 5.94 -0.39 -17.25
CA GLU A 83 4.87 0.53 -17.59
C GLU A 83 3.95 0.82 -16.39
N ILE A 84 3.49 -0.23 -15.70
CA ILE A 84 2.59 -0.08 -14.55
C ILE A 84 3.34 0.55 -13.36
N ALA A 85 4.59 0.15 -13.11
CA ALA A 85 5.38 0.70 -12.01
C ALA A 85 5.68 2.20 -12.21
N GLU A 86 6.04 2.61 -13.43
CA GLU A 86 6.29 4.01 -13.80
C GLU A 86 5.01 4.85 -13.66
N ARG A 87 3.88 4.38 -14.21
CA ARG A 87 2.58 5.05 -14.04
C ARG A 87 2.23 5.22 -12.58
N ALA A 88 2.33 4.15 -11.78
CA ALA A 88 2.03 4.21 -10.35
C ALA A 88 2.95 5.17 -9.61
N TYR A 89 4.25 5.19 -9.94
CA TYR A 89 5.21 6.13 -9.36
C TYR A 89 4.79 7.58 -9.60
N HIS A 90 4.49 7.97 -10.85
CA HIS A 90 4.05 9.33 -11.16
C HIS A 90 2.73 9.70 -10.45
N LEU A 91 1.80 8.76 -10.34
CA LEU A 91 0.55 8.98 -9.60
C LEU A 91 0.80 9.22 -8.09
N LEU A 92 1.73 8.47 -7.49
CA LEU A 92 2.03 8.60 -6.06
C LEU A 92 2.90 9.82 -5.75
N VAL A 93 3.96 10.04 -6.53
CA VAL A 93 4.94 11.10 -6.29
C VAL A 93 4.44 12.43 -6.82
N ASP A 94 4.07 12.51 -8.10
CA ASP A 94 3.76 13.80 -8.72
C ASP A 94 2.37 14.30 -8.34
N LYS A 95 1.36 13.41 -8.25
CA LYS A 95 -0.02 13.82 -7.89
C LYS A 95 -0.27 13.89 -6.38
N LEU A 96 0.32 12.99 -5.58
CA LEU A 96 0.05 12.92 -4.14
C LEU A 96 1.22 13.37 -3.25
N GLY A 97 2.41 13.61 -3.80
CA GLY A 97 3.58 14.00 -3.02
C GLY A 97 4.07 12.91 -2.07
N MET A 98 3.81 11.64 -2.37
CA MET A 98 4.28 10.52 -1.56
C MET A 98 5.81 10.45 -1.58
N ASN A 99 6.44 10.25 -0.42
CA ASN A 99 7.89 10.12 -0.32
C ASN A 99 8.37 8.83 -1.02
N PRO A 100 9.23 8.91 -2.05
CA PRO A 100 9.80 7.71 -2.68
C PRO A 100 10.98 7.09 -1.90
N LEU A 101 11.44 7.72 -0.81
CA LEU A 101 12.62 7.32 -0.02
C LEU A 101 12.29 6.87 1.42
#